data_AF-A0A0C3EMT7-F1
#
_entry.id   AF-A0A0C3EMT7-F1
#
_cell.length_a   1.000
_cell.length_b   1.000
_cell.length_c   1.000
_cell.angle_alpha   90.00
_cell.angle_beta   90.00
_cell.angle_gamma   90.00
#
_symmetry.space_group_name_H-M   'P 1'
#
loop_
_entity.id
_entity.type
_entity.pdbx_description
1 polymer ?
#
loop_
_entity_poly.entity_id
_entity_poly.type
_entity_poly.pdbx_seq_one_letter_code
_entity_poly.pdbx_strand_id
1 'polypeptide(L)'
;MLDRFFEAVAALLLAAITLLAIAAVAARYILNASLSWSAEVLVGLLVYITFFCGYLALRQGAHLRIDVIAALLPYRGQWVLFFINQALIGLVCVIMIVWGLEQTLTFSNRTTLMLGAPQWLFYSAVPISGAGMLLELVRQCVVAAKAKIPPYEAARRAALEESEL
;
A
#
# COMPACT_ATOMS: atom_id res chain seq x y z
N MET A 1 -7.41 -3.98 -16.36
CA MET A 1 -8.64 -4.37 -15.62
C MET A 1 -8.40 -4.43 -14.12
N LEU A 2 -7.34 -5.10 -13.65
CA LEU A 2 -7.03 -5.19 -12.22
C LEU A 2 -6.73 -3.82 -11.58
N ASP A 3 -5.98 -2.92 -12.24
CA ASP A 3 -5.69 -1.55 -11.73
C ASP A 3 -6.96 -0.79 -11.38
N ARG A 4 -7.91 -0.78 -12.31
CA ARG A 4 -9.19 -0.10 -12.18
C ARG A 4 -10.06 -0.66 -11.05
N PHE A 5 -9.91 -1.95 -10.72
CA PHE A 5 -10.55 -2.53 -9.54
C PHE A 5 -9.93 -2.01 -8.24
N PHE A 6 -8.60 -2.03 -8.14
CA PHE A 6 -7.88 -1.50 -6.97
C PHE A 6 -8.14 0.01 -6.77
N GLU A 7 -8.12 0.79 -7.85
CA GLU A 7 -8.48 2.22 -7.81
C GLU A 7 -9.91 2.45 -7.34
N ALA A 8 -10.88 1.66 -7.82
CA ALA A 8 -12.27 1.75 -7.39
C ALA A 8 -12.44 1.42 -5.90
N VAL A 9 -11.75 0.38 -5.40
CA VAL A 9 -11.77 0.03 -3.97
C VAL A 9 -11.16 1.13 -3.11
N ALA A 10 -10.03 1.71 -3.53
CA ALA A 10 -9.40 2.82 -2.84
C ALA A 10 -10.31 4.07 -2.80
N ALA A 11 -10.94 4.40 -3.93
CA ALA A 11 -11.90 5.51 -4.02
C ALA A 11 -13.12 5.29 -3.11
N LEU A 12 -13.64 4.06 -3.05
CA LEU A 12 -14.77 3.71 -2.18
C LEU A 12 -14.41 3.82 -0.70
N LEU A 13 -13.23 3.31 -0.31
CA LEU A 13 -12.71 3.45 1.06
C LEU A 13 -12.56 4.92 1.44
N LEU A 14 -12.00 5.74 0.55
CA LEU A 14 -11.81 7.17 0.79
C LEU A 14 -13.16 7.87 0.95
N ALA A 15 -14.11 7.61 0.05
CA ALA A 15 -15.46 8.16 0.14
C ALA A 15 -16.15 7.77 1.45
N ALA A 16 -16.01 6.51 1.87
CA ALA A 16 -16.57 6.04 3.14
C ALA A 16 -15.96 6.77 4.36
N ILE A 17 -14.63 6.97 4.38
CA ILE A 17 -13.96 7.76 5.43
C ILE A 17 -14.50 9.19 5.44
N THR A 18 -14.57 9.84 4.28
CA THR A 18 -15.04 11.23 4.16
C THR A 18 -16.48 11.38 4.64
N LEU A 19 -17.38 10.51 4.18
CA LEU A 19 -18.79 10.54 4.58
C LEU A 19 -18.97 10.26 6.07
N LEU A 20 -18.24 9.29 6.62
CA LEU A 20 -18.29 8.98 8.05
C LEU A 20 -17.75 10.14 8.91
N ALA A 21 -16.67 10.78 8.48
CA ALA A 21 -16.12 11.96 9.15
C ALA A 21 -17.12 13.12 9.17
N ILE A 22 -17.76 13.40 8.02
CA ILE A 22 -18.80 14.43 7.91
C ILE A 22 -19.98 14.08 8.82
N ALA A 23 -20.44 12.83 8.82
CA ALA A 23 -21.54 12.38 9.68
C ALA A 23 -21.21 12.51 11.17
N ALA A 24 -19.99 12.18 11.58
CA ALA A 24 -19.53 12.31 12.97
C ALA A 24 -19.51 13.78 13.43
N VAL A 25 -19.03 14.69 12.56
CA VAL A 25 -19.05 16.14 12.81
C VAL A 25 -20.48 16.66 12.85
N ALA A 26 -21.31 16.31 11.88
CA ALA A 26 -22.71 16.72 11.81
C ALA A 26 -23.50 16.27 13.04
N ALA A 27 -23.31 15.02 13.51
CA ALA A 27 -23.96 14.53 14.71
C ALA A 27 -23.56 15.34 15.96
N ARG A 28 -22.30 15.77 16.05
CA ARG A 28 -21.81 16.57 17.18
C ARG A 28 -22.40 17.97 17.22
N TYR A 29 -22.53 18.63 16.06
CA TYR A 29 -22.98 20.03 15.99
C TYR A 29 -24.49 20.19 15.78
N ILE A 30 -25.15 19.24 15.10
CA ILE A 30 -26.59 19.31 14.79
C ILE A 30 -27.40 18.52 15.81
N LEU A 31 -26.98 17.28 16.11
CA LEU A 31 -27.72 16.38 17.01
C LEU A 31 -27.26 16.49 18.47
N ASN A 32 -26.20 17.27 18.73
CA ASN A 32 -25.55 17.39 20.05
C ASN A 32 -25.20 16.02 20.67
N ALA A 33 -24.90 15.04 19.81
CA ALA A 33 -24.62 13.66 20.16
C ALA A 33 -23.21 13.27 19.69
N SER A 34 -22.52 12.44 20.47
CA SER A 34 -21.19 11.94 20.10
C SER A 34 -21.29 10.50 19.59
N LEU A 35 -20.94 10.26 18.32
CA LEU A 35 -20.76 8.91 17.79
C LEU A 35 -19.40 8.36 18.24
N SER A 36 -19.32 7.85 19.46
CA SER A 36 -18.06 7.35 20.04
C SER A 36 -17.44 6.20 19.21
N TRP A 37 -18.26 5.42 18.52
CA TRP A 37 -17.82 4.32 17.67
C TRP A 37 -17.28 4.76 16.31
N SER A 38 -17.62 5.96 15.81
CA SER A 38 -17.22 6.39 14.48
C SER A 38 -15.71 6.59 14.40
N ALA A 39 -15.06 6.97 15.50
CA ALA A 39 -13.62 7.11 15.57
C ALA A 39 -12.90 5.77 15.34
N GLU A 40 -13.39 4.68 15.95
CA GLU A 40 -12.83 3.34 15.77
C GLU A 40 -12.95 2.88 14.32
N VAL A 41 -14.14 3.06 13.72
CA VAL A 41 -14.39 2.71 12.32
C VAL A 41 -13.52 3.55 11.38
N LEU A 42 -13.39 4.85 11.64
CA LEU A 42 -12.57 5.75 10.82
C LEU A 42 -11.10 5.31 10.84
N VAL A 43 -10.56 4.96 12.01
CA VAL A 43 -9.19 4.44 12.16
C VAL A 43 -9.05 3.12 11.39
N GLY A 44 -10.03 2.22 11.46
CA GLY A 44 -10.00 0.99 10.69
C GLY A 44 -9.96 1.21 9.20
N LEU A 45 -10.88 2.02 8.65
CA LEU A 45 -10.86 2.33 7.23
C LEU A 45 -9.56 3.02 6.82
N LEU A 46 -9.01 3.91 7.66
CA LEU A 46 -7.75 4.58 7.40
C LEU A 46 -6.56 3.59 7.33
N VAL A 47 -6.54 2.60 8.22
CA VAL A 47 -5.54 1.52 8.18
C VAL A 47 -5.66 0.75 6.86
N TYR A 48 -6.88 0.31 6.50
CA TYR A 48 -7.10 -0.42 5.25
C TYR A 48 -6.69 0.37 4.02
N ILE A 49 -7.12 1.63 3.87
CA ILE A 49 -6.77 2.44 2.70
C ILE A 49 -5.26 2.72 2.63
N THR A 50 -4.60 2.97 3.76
CA THR A 50 -3.15 3.24 3.79
C THR A 50 -2.36 2.08 3.19
N PHE A 51 -2.66 0.86 3.66
CA PHE A 51 -1.99 -0.34 3.19
C PHE A 51 -2.36 -0.69 1.73
N PHE A 52 -3.63 -0.51 1.37
CA PHE A 52 -4.09 -0.73 0.00
C PHE A 52 -3.45 0.24 -1.00
N CYS A 53 -3.31 1.51 -0.62
CA CYS A 53 -2.58 2.51 -1.40
C CYS A 53 -1.09 2.17 -1.52
N GLY A 54 -0.47 1.63 -0.46
CA GLY A 54 0.91 1.15 -0.54
C GLY A 54 1.07 0.04 -1.60
N TYR A 55 0.14 -0.92 -1.64
CA TYR A 55 0.14 -1.97 -2.67
C TYR A 55 0.00 -1.36 -4.08
N LEU A 56 -0.93 -0.41 -4.27
CA LEU A 56 -1.14 0.27 -5.53
C LEU A 56 0.10 1.08 -5.96
N ALA A 57 0.74 1.78 -5.02
CA ALA A 57 1.96 2.53 -5.25
C ALA A 57 3.12 1.62 -5.67
N LEU A 58 3.26 0.44 -5.06
CA LEU A 58 4.25 -0.55 -5.49
C LEU A 58 3.99 -0.99 -6.92
N ARG A 59 2.74 -1.26 -7.25
CA ARG A 59 2.31 -1.72 -8.58
C ARG A 59 2.54 -0.68 -9.67
N GLN A 60 2.35 0.59 -9.37
CA GLN A 60 2.66 1.70 -10.28
C GLN A 60 4.17 2.00 -10.37
N GLY A 61 5.00 1.28 -9.61
CA GLY A 61 6.44 1.53 -9.55
C GLY A 61 6.79 2.84 -8.84
N ALA A 62 5.88 3.39 -8.04
CA ALA A 62 6.07 4.61 -7.26
C ALA A 62 6.81 4.36 -5.93
N HIS A 63 7.10 3.09 -5.60
CA HIS A 63 7.97 2.77 -4.47
C HIS A 63 9.41 3.19 -4.78
N LEU A 64 9.90 4.16 -3.99
CA LEU A 64 11.21 4.82 -4.05
C LEU A 64 12.13 4.32 -5.17
N ARG A 65 11.93 4.81 -6.39
CA ARG A 65 12.90 4.64 -7.47
C ARG A 65 13.98 5.68 -7.26
N ILE A 66 15.21 5.24 -7.03
CA ILE A 66 16.35 6.13 -6.93
C ILE A 66 16.80 6.47 -8.36
N ASP A 67 15.94 7.20 -9.06
CA ASP A 67 16.10 7.44 -10.49
C ASP A 67 17.35 8.29 -10.78
N VAL A 68 17.74 9.18 -9.85
CA VAL A 68 18.93 10.03 -10.02
C VAL A 68 20.22 9.22 -9.96
N ILE A 69 20.34 8.29 -8.99
CA ILE A 69 21.54 7.46 -8.85
C ILE A 69 21.61 6.44 -9.99
N ALA A 70 20.47 5.84 -10.35
CA ALA A 70 20.43 4.90 -11.46
C ALA A 70 20.82 5.54 -12.81
N ALA A 71 20.58 6.85 -13.00
CA ALA A 71 21.00 7.61 -14.19
C ALA A 71 22.51 7.60 -14.41
N LEU A 72 23.25 7.61 -13.30
CA LEU A 72 24.71 7.73 -13.26
C LEU A 72 25.41 6.38 -13.35
N LEU A 73 24.67 5.27 -13.19
CA LEU A 73 25.25 3.92 -13.16
C LEU A 73 25.27 3.26 -14.56
N PRO A 74 26.33 2.47 -14.86
CA PRO A 74 26.37 1.65 -16.06
C PRO A 74 25.31 0.54 -16.00
N TYR A 75 25.00 -0.07 -17.15
CA TYR A 75 23.97 -1.11 -17.31
C TYR A 75 23.93 -2.17 -16.20
N ARG A 76 25.10 -2.72 -15.83
CA ARG A 76 25.22 -3.73 -14.77
C ARG A 76 24.92 -3.17 -13.39
N GLY A 77 25.28 -1.91 -13.13
CA GLY A 77 25.01 -1.22 -11.88
C GLY A 77 23.51 -0.96 -11.67
N GLN A 78 22.77 -0.66 -12.73
CA GLN A 78 21.31 -0.48 -12.66
C GLN A 78 20.60 -1.77 -12.24
N TRP A 79 21.06 -2.93 -12.72
CA TRP A 79 20.56 -4.23 -12.28
C TRP A 79 20.83 -4.51 -10.80
N VAL A 80 22.06 -4.23 -10.34
CA VAL A 80 22.40 -4.39 -8.92
C VAL A 80 21.53 -3.50 -8.04
N LEU A 81 21.38 -2.22 -8.40
CA LEU A 81 20.53 -1.28 -7.68
C LEU A 81 19.06 -1.72 -7.67
N PHE A 82 18.55 -2.23 -8.79
CA PHE A 82 17.19 -2.79 -8.87
C PHE A 82 17.00 -3.95 -7.89
N PHE A 83 17.89 -4.94 -7.88
CA PHE A 83 17.79 -6.07 -6.97
C PHE A 83 17.96 -5.69 -5.50
N ILE A 84 18.82 -4.71 -5.18
CA ILE A 84 18.96 -4.19 -3.81
C ILE A 84 17.66 -3.52 -3.36
N ASN A 85 17.07 -2.65 -4.17
CA ASN A 85 15.80 -2.01 -3.85
C ASN A 85 14.71 -3.06 -3.61
N GLN A 86 14.65 -4.05 -4.50
CA GLN A 86 13.67 -5.11 -4.43
C GLN A 86 13.87 -6.02 -3.21
N ALA A 87 15.11 -6.31 -2.83
CA ALA A 87 15.41 -7.04 -1.60
C ALA A 87 15.00 -6.25 -0.36
N LEU A 88 15.22 -4.93 -0.34
CA LEU A 88 14.83 -4.07 0.77
C LEU A 88 13.31 -3.99 0.94
N ILE A 89 12.57 -3.78 -0.17
CA ILE A 89 11.10 -3.79 -0.15
C ILE A 89 10.60 -5.19 0.26
N GLY A 90 11.21 -6.26 -0.27
CA GLY A 90 10.89 -7.63 0.10
C GLY A 90 11.08 -7.92 1.58
N LEU A 91 12.17 -7.44 2.19
CA LEU A 91 12.41 -7.56 3.63
C LEU A 91 11.30 -6.90 4.45
N VAL A 92 10.92 -5.67 4.09
CA VAL A 92 9.81 -4.96 4.76
C VAL A 92 8.50 -5.72 4.61
N CYS A 93 8.21 -6.27 3.42
CA CYS A 93 7.01 -7.08 3.21
C CYS A 93 7.00 -8.34 4.09
N VAL A 94 8.13 -9.03 4.23
CA VAL A 94 8.25 -10.20 5.10
C VAL A 94 8.01 -9.83 6.57
N ILE A 95 8.61 -8.71 7.04
CA ILE A 95 8.37 -8.21 8.40
C ILE A 95 6.88 -7.90 8.60
N MET A 96 6.24 -7.22 7.65
CA MET A 96 4.80 -6.94 7.70
C MET A 96 3.95 -8.20 7.79
N ILE A 97 4.32 -9.27 7.07
CA ILE A 97 3.58 -10.54 7.12
C ILE A 97 3.79 -11.21 8.47
N VAL A 98 5.03 -11.44 8.89
CA VAL A 98 5.32 -12.22 10.11
C VAL A 98 4.82 -11.50 11.34
N TRP A 99 5.22 -10.24 11.52
CA TRP A 99 4.85 -9.47 12.72
C TRP A 99 3.41 -9.00 12.64
N GLY A 100 2.88 -8.72 11.45
CA GLY A 100 1.46 -8.40 11.27
C GLY A 100 0.56 -9.59 11.63
N LEU A 101 0.93 -10.82 11.25
CA LEU A 101 0.20 -12.03 11.65
C LEU A 101 0.29 -12.25 13.16
N GLU A 102 1.48 -12.13 13.75
CA GLU A 102 1.67 -12.28 15.19
C GLU A 102 0.80 -11.29 15.99
N GLN A 103 0.77 -10.02 15.58
CA GLN A 103 -0.10 -9.01 16.19
C GLN A 103 -1.59 -9.36 16.01
N THR A 104 -1.99 -9.77 14.80
CA THR A 104 -3.38 -10.16 14.52
C THR A 104 -3.84 -11.31 15.43
N LEU A 105 -2.98 -12.31 15.65
CA LEU A 105 -3.26 -13.44 16.52
C LEU A 105 -3.26 -13.05 18.01
N THR A 106 -2.31 -12.22 18.43
CA THR A 106 -2.20 -11.74 19.82
C THR A 106 -3.44 -10.95 20.25
N PHE A 107 -3.99 -10.14 19.34
CA PHE A 107 -5.18 -9.33 19.57
C PHE A 107 -6.49 -10.00 19.12
N SER A 108 -6.45 -11.28 18.74
CA SER A 108 -7.63 -12.01 18.25
C SER A 108 -8.76 -12.10 19.26
N ASN A 109 -8.43 -12.22 20.55
CA ASN A 109 -9.40 -12.36 21.63
C ASN A 109 -9.76 -11.02 22.31
N ARG A 110 -9.39 -9.89 21.70
CA ARG A 110 -9.68 -8.55 22.21
C ARG A 110 -10.68 -7.83 21.31
N THR A 111 -11.58 -7.08 21.93
CA THR A 111 -12.59 -6.26 21.25
C THR A 111 -12.29 -4.78 21.44
N THR A 112 -12.76 -3.95 20.52
CA THR A 112 -12.69 -2.49 20.65
C THR A 112 -13.60 -2.00 21.79
N LEU A 113 -13.29 -0.83 22.34
CA LEU A 113 -13.90 -0.32 23.56
C LEU A 113 -15.34 0.16 23.33
N MET A 114 -15.61 0.78 22.19
CA MET A 114 -16.90 1.40 21.89
C MET A 114 -17.78 0.49 21.04
N LEU A 115 -17.23 -0.08 19.96
CA LEU A 115 -18.01 -0.89 19.02
C LEU A 115 -18.07 -2.37 19.41
N GLY A 116 -17.21 -2.84 20.32
CA GLY A 116 -17.08 -4.26 20.64
C GLY A 116 -16.58 -5.10 19.45
N ALA A 117 -16.05 -4.46 18.42
CA ALA A 117 -15.60 -5.14 17.21
C ALA A 117 -14.30 -5.90 17.50
N PRO A 118 -14.08 -7.07 16.87
CA PRO A 118 -12.85 -7.81 17.09
C PRO A 118 -11.64 -7.04 16.55
N GLN A 119 -10.60 -6.87 17.37
CA GLN A 119 -9.43 -6.06 17.00
C GLN A 119 -8.61 -6.69 15.86
N TRP A 120 -8.65 -8.01 15.69
CA TRP A 120 -7.95 -8.70 14.61
C TRP A 120 -8.32 -8.16 13.23
N LEU A 121 -9.55 -7.64 13.05
CA LEU A 121 -9.99 -7.07 11.78
C LEU A 121 -9.18 -5.84 11.37
N PHE A 122 -8.68 -5.06 12.33
CA PHE A 122 -7.87 -3.87 12.07
C PHE A 122 -6.42 -4.26 11.75
N TYR A 123 -5.88 -5.20 12.52
CA TYR A 123 -4.50 -5.66 12.36
C TYR A 123 -4.29 -6.55 11.13
N SER A 124 -5.32 -7.27 10.67
CA SER A 124 -5.24 -8.15 9.50
C SER A 124 -4.92 -7.42 8.20
N ALA A 125 -5.20 -6.12 8.12
CA ALA A 125 -4.84 -5.29 6.97
C ALA A 125 -3.32 -5.32 6.68
N VAL A 126 -2.49 -5.38 7.74
CA VAL A 126 -1.02 -5.37 7.64
C VAL A 126 -0.49 -6.62 6.90
N PRO A 127 -0.76 -7.86 7.36
CA PRO A 127 -0.26 -9.05 6.68
C PRO A 127 -0.90 -9.27 5.31
N ILE A 128 -2.18 -8.90 5.12
CA ILE A 128 -2.85 -8.99 3.81
C ILE A 128 -2.13 -8.10 2.79
N SER A 129 -1.83 -6.86 3.17
CA SER A 129 -1.10 -5.94 2.30
C SER A 129 0.34 -6.37 2.08
N GLY A 130 1.03 -6.84 3.12
CA GLY A 130 2.39 -7.36 2.99
C GLY A 130 2.47 -8.51 1.98
N ALA A 131 1.50 -9.44 2.04
CA ALA A 131 1.39 -10.53 1.07
C ALA A 131 1.11 -10.02 -0.35
N GLY A 132 0.17 -9.08 -0.50
CA GLY A 132 -0.13 -8.47 -1.80
C GLY A 132 1.07 -7.75 -2.42
N MET A 133 1.77 -6.94 -1.62
CA MET A 133 2.99 -6.25 -2.02
C MET A 133 4.09 -7.24 -2.43
N LEU A 134 4.27 -8.32 -1.67
CA LEU A 134 5.26 -9.35 -1.97
C LEU A 134 4.96 -10.10 -3.28
N LEU A 135 3.69 -10.31 -3.62
CA LEU A 135 3.31 -10.87 -4.93
C LEU A 135 3.65 -9.91 -6.08
N GLU A 136 3.38 -8.61 -5.91
CA GLU A 136 3.71 -7.60 -6.92
C GLU A 136 5.23 -7.43 -7.09
N LEU A 137 5.97 -7.50 -5.98
CA LEU A 137 7.43 -7.52 -5.91
C LEU A 137 7.98 -8.66 -6.80
N VAL A 138 7.45 -9.88 -6.64
CA VAL A 138 7.85 -11.03 -7.47
C VAL A 138 7.45 -10.83 -8.94
N ARG A 139 6.26 -10.28 -9.21
CA ARG A 139 5.82 -9.97 -10.58
C ARG A 139 6.80 -9.03 -11.28
N GLN A 140 7.25 -7.98 -10.60
CA GLN A 140 8.22 -7.03 -11.13
C GLN A 140 9.57 -7.68 -11.43
N CYS A 141 10.07 -8.56 -10.56
CA CYS A 141 11.28 -9.34 -10.82
C CYS A 141 11.15 -10.20 -12.08
N VAL A 142 10.02 -10.90 -12.24
CA VAL A 142 9.78 -11.77 -13.40
C VAL A 142 9.69 -10.97 -14.69
N VAL A 143 8.99 -9.83 -14.67
CA VAL A 143 8.88 -8.94 -15.83
C VAL A 143 10.25 -8.38 -16.21
N ALA A 144 11.03 -7.89 -15.24
CA ALA A 144 12.38 -7.38 -15.48
C ALA A 144 13.28 -8.48 -16.08
N ALA A 145 13.28 -9.68 -15.49
CA ALA A 145 14.07 -10.82 -15.98
C ALA A 145 13.70 -11.22 -17.41
N LYS A 146 12.40 -11.20 -17.77
CA LYS A 146 11.93 -11.47 -19.13
C LYS A 146 12.30 -10.38 -20.12
N ALA A 147 12.16 -9.12 -19.72
CA ALA A 147 12.50 -7.98 -20.55
C ALA A 147 14.00 -7.89 -20.85
N LYS A 148 14.85 -8.51 -20.01
CA LYS A 148 16.32 -8.45 -20.04
C LYS A 148 16.90 -7.03 -20.04
N ILE A 149 16.06 -6.01 -19.81
CA ILE A 149 16.42 -4.58 -19.74
C ILE A 149 16.13 -4.13 -18.31
N PRO A 150 17.04 -3.38 -17.66
CA PRO A 150 16.79 -2.85 -16.32
C PRO A 150 15.59 -1.89 -16.38
N PRO A 151 14.63 -1.99 -15.45
CA PRO A 151 13.41 -1.16 -15.46
C PRO A 151 13.69 0.35 -15.44
N TYR A 152 14.86 0.73 -14.93
CA TYR A 152 15.35 2.10 -14.95
C TYR A 152 15.63 2.62 -16.37
N GLU A 153 16.31 1.82 -17.19
CA GLU A 153 16.61 2.20 -18.58
C GLU A 153 15.35 2.21 -19.45
N ALA A 154 14.41 1.29 -19.21
CA ALA A 154 13.11 1.30 -19.89
C ALA A 154 12.34 2.60 -19.61
N ALA A 155 12.30 3.07 -18.36
CA ALA A 155 11.66 4.32 -18.00
C ALA A 155 12.39 5.56 -18.57
N ARG A 156 13.72 5.55 -18.59
CA ARG A 156 14.51 6.62 -19.21
C ARG A 156 14.20 6.76 -20.70
N ARG A 157 14.04 5.66 -21.43
CA ARG A 157 13.71 5.69 -22.86
C ARG A 157 12.32 6.26 -23.11
N ALA A 158 11.32 5.84 -22.34
CA ALA A 158 9.96 6.37 -22.42
C ALA A 158 9.92 7.89 -22.15
N ALA A 159 10.65 8.37 -21.15
CA ALA A 159 10.71 9.80 -20.83
C ALA A 159 11.38 10.65 -21.93
N LEU A 160 12.35 10.08 -22.67
CA LEU A 160 12.96 10.76 -23.82
C LEU A 160 11.99 10.83 -25.00
N GLU A 161 11.28 9.74 -25.30
CA GLU A 161 10.26 9.71 -26.36
C GLU A 161 9.12 10.72 -26.08
N GLU A 162 8.72 10.89 -24.82
CA GLU A 162 7.68 11.86 -24.43
C GLU A 162 8.15 13.32 -24.51
N SER A 163 9.46 13.57 -24.41
CA SER A 163 10.03 14.92 -24.56
C SER A 163 10.25 15.36 -26.01
N GLU A 164 10.22 14.42 -26.95
CA GLU A 164 10.35 14.66 -28.39
C GLU A 164 8.99 14.91 -29.09
N LEU A 165 7.87 14.72 -28.37
CA LEU A 165 6.49 14.96 -28.83
C LEU A 165 5.97 16.32 -28.38
#